data_AF-A0A2V1BWE8-F1
#
_entry.id   AF-A0A2V1BWE8-F1
#
_cell.length_a   1.000
_cell.length_b   1.000
_cell.length_c   1.000
_cell.angle_alpha   90.00
_cell.angle_beta   90.00
_cell.angle_gamma   90.00
#
_symmetry.space_group_name_H-M   'P 1'
#
loop_
_entity.id
_entity.type
_entity.pdbx_description
1 polymer ?
#
loop_
_entity_poly.entity_id
_entity_poly.type
_entity_poly.pdbx_seq_one_letter_code
_entity_poly.pdbx_strand_id
1 'polypeptide(L)'
;MEADTRGQRWGWADFLEWDKMIGTVLVVRQDKKALTSPQVEALAKFCRFELCPAMGELSESFYDSSGEKRDEKDIQKAKEEFIKTRVGKEAFEKYFNTFKEQKLDIGDGAWEYAVSPYWL
;
A
#
# COMPACT_ATOMS: atom_id res chain seq x y z
N MET A 1 -4.85 10.64 7.36
CA MET A 1 -5.73 10.07 6.32
C MET A 1 -6.48 8.95 6.99
N GLU A 2 -7.79 9.11 7.20
CA GLU A 2 -8.62 8.02 7.71
C GLU A 2 -9.02 7.17 6.50
N ALA A 3 -8.60 5.91 6.48
CA ALA A 3 -9.05 4.98 5.45
C ALA A 3 -10.44 4.46 5.83
N ASP A 4 -11.38 4.50 4.89
CA ASP A 4 -12.70 3.91 5.10
C ASP A 4 -12.56 2.39 5.21
N THR A 5 -12.73 1.88 6.42
CA THR A 5 -12.67 0.46 6.77
C THR A 5 -14.04 -0.22 6.72
N ARG A 6 -15.11 0.57 6.74
CA ARG A 6 -16.50 0.11 6.81
C ARG A 6 -17.12 -0.13 5.44
N GLY A 7 -16.51 0.39 4.38
CA GLY A 7 -16.94 0.13 3.01
C GLY A 7 -17.01 -1.36 2.68
N GLN A 8 -18.12 -1.80 2.06
CA GLN A 8 -18.31 -3.17 1.59
C GLN A 8 -17.32 -3.57 0.49
N ARG A 9 -16.68 -2.59 -0.16
CA ARG A 9 -15.69 -2.78 -1.24
C ARG A 9 -14.26 -2.50 -0.78
N TRP A 10 -13.98 -2.68 0.51
CA TRP A 10 -12.63 -2.47 1.05
C TRP A 10 -11.58 -3.25 0.24
N GLY A 11 -10.52 -2.55 -0.19
CA GLY A 11 -9.47 -3.10 -1.05
C GLY A 11 -9.78 -3.10 -2.55
N TRP A 12 -10.97 -2.66 -2.97
CA TRP A 12 -11.39 -2.59 -4.37
C TRP A 12 -11.84 -1.18 -4.75
N ALA A 13 -11.41 -0.72 -5.92
CA ALA A 13 -11.98 0.47 -6.53
C ALA A 13 -13.35 0.11 -7.14
N ASP A 14 -14.32 1.02 -7.03
CA ASP A 14 -15.54 0.93 -7.86
C ASP A 14 -15.16 1.24 -9.31
N PHE A 15 -14.85 0.22 -10.12
CA PHE A 15 -14.46 0.44 -11.51
C PHE A 15 -15.51 1.17 -12.34
N LEU A 16 -16.80 1.08 -12.02
CA LEU A 16 -17.82 1.83 -12.76
C LEU A 16 -17.69 3.34 -12.49
N GLU A 17 -17.38 3.72 -11.26
CA GLU A 17 -17.18 5.10 -10.87
C GLU A 17 -15.79 5.61 -11.29
N TRP A 18 -14.74 4.83 -10.99
CA TRP A 18 -13.36 5.20 -11.21
C TRP A 18 -12.98 5.23 -12.70
N ASP A 19 -13.42 4.27 -13.52
CA ASP A 19 -13.07 4.27 -14.95
C ASP A 19 -13.97 5.20 -15.78
N LYS A 20 -15.24 5.40 -15.39
CA LYS A 20 -16.20 6.13 -16.24
C LYS A 20 -16.48 7.56 -15.81
N MET A 21 -16.40 7.87 -14.51
CA MET A 21 -16.86 9.14 -13.97
C MET A 21 -15.72 10.02 -13.43
N ILE A 22 -14.80 9.44 -12.66
CA ILE A 22 -13.75 10.20 -11.96
C ILE A 22 -12.64 10.67 -12.92
N GLY A 23 -12.34 9.89 -13.96
CA GLY A 23 -11.29 10.20 -14.93
C GLY A 23 -9.89 10.09 -14.32
N THR A 24 -8.94 10.93 -14.78
CA THR A 24 -7.53 10.85 -14.36
C THR A 24 -7.33 11.37 -12.93
N VAL A 25 -6.82 10.53 -12.04
CA VAL A 25 -6.42 10.91 -10.68
C VAL A 25 -4.92 11.16 -10.63
N LEU A 26 -4.55 12.40 -10.26
CA LEU A 26 -3.16 12.78 -10.02
C LEU A 26 -2.85 12.70 -8.53
N VAL A 27 -2.01 11.74 -8.16
CA VAL A 27 -1.49 11.63 -6.79
C VAL A 27 -0.21 12.45 -6.70
N VAL A 28 -0.21 13.45 -5.84
CA VAL A 28 0.95 14.31 -5.59
C VAL A 28 1.38 14.18 -4.13
N ARG A 29 2.69 14.34 -3.88
CA ARG A 29 3.17 14.52 -2.50
C ARG A 29 2.48 15.73 -1.87
N GLN A 30 2.18 15.63 -0.58
CA GLN A 30 1.51 16.71 0.16
C GLN A 30 2.30 18.02 0.15
N ASP A 31 3.62 17.94 0.17
CA ASP A 31 4.54 19.08 0.11
C ASP A 31 4.81 19.59 -1.31
N LYS A 32 4.18 18.97 -2.33
CA LYS A 32 4.33 19.27 -3.76
C LYS A 32 5.76 19.16 -4.29
N LYS A 33 6.66 18.51 -3.56
CA LYS A 33 8.00 18.22 -4.07
C LYS A 33 7.94 17.12 -5.13
N ALA A 34 8.91 17.14 -6.04
CA ALA A 34 9.04 16.09 -7.03
C ALA A 34 9.35 14.75 -6.34
N LEU A 35 8.75 13.68 -6.86
CA LEU A 35 9.17 12.32 -6.56
C LEU A 35 10.30 11.93 -7.51
N THR A 36 11.36 11.33 -6.98
CA THR A 36 12.43 10.78 -7.80
C THR A 36 12.02 9.42 -8.38
N SER A 37 12.67 8.97 -9.46
CA SER A 37 12.39 7.65 -10.06
C SER A 37 12.50 6.50 -9.04
N PRO A 38 13.53 6.42 -8.16
CA PRO A 38 13.59 5.41 -7.11
C PRO A 38 12.40 5.46 -6.12
N GLN A 39 11.91 6.65 -5.78
CA GLN A 39 10.75 6.79 -4.88
C GLN A 39 9.47 6.29 -5.53
N VAL A 40 9.25 6.61 -6.81
CA VAL A 40 8.10 6.10 -7.57
C VAL A 40 8.19 4.59 -7.73
N GLU A 41 9.37 4.06 -8.07
CA GLU A 41 9.59 2.63 -8.21
C GLU A 41 9.31 1.89 -6.90
N ALA A 42 9.91 2.34 -5.79
CA ALA A 42 9.68 1.75 -4.47
C ALA A 42 8.19 1.76 -4.09
N LEU A 43 7.49 2.88 -4.32
CA LEU A 43 6.06 2.98 -4.03
C LEU A 43 5.23 1.99 -4.86
N ALA A 44 5.48 1.93 -6.17
CA ALA A 44 4.77 1.01 -7.05
C ALA A 44 5.02 -0.45 -6.66
N LYS A 45 6.27 -0.80 -6.35
CA LYS A 45 6.66 -2.15 -5.93
C LYS A 45 6.09 -2.51 -4.55
N PHE A 46 6.11 -1.60 -3.58
CA PHE A 46 5.49 -1.79 -2.27
C PHE A 46 3.99 -2.08 -2.40
N CYS A 47 3.26 -1.27 -3.16
CA CYS A 47 1.83 -1.50 -3.39
C CYS A 47 1.57 -2.85 -4.08
N ARG A 48 2.36 -3.18 -5.11
CA ARG A 48 2.12 -4.38 -5.92
C ARG A 48 2.55 -5.68 -5.25
N PHE A 49 3.69 -5.70 -4.58
CA PHE A 49 4.34 -6.92 -4.10
C PHE A 49 4.26 -7.10 -2.58
N GLU A 50 4.01 -6.05 -1.81
CA GLU A 50 3.81 -6.18 -0.35
C GLU A 50 2.33 -6.02 0.01
N LEU A 51 1.72 -4.89 -0.34
CA LEU A 51 0.36 -4.58 0.12
C LEU A 51 -0.69 -5.46 -0.56
N CYS A 52 -0.63 -5.61 -1.88
CA CYS A 52 -1.65 -6.36 -2.63
C CYS A 52 -1.74 -7.83 -2.19
N PRO A 53 -0.64 -8.60 -2.03
CA PRO A 53 -0.72 -9.95 -1.49
C PRO A 53 -1.24 -9.98 -0.05
N ALA A 54 -0.74 -9.09 0.82
CA ALA A 54 -1.15 -9.07 2.23
C ALA A 54 -2.64 -8.70 2.40
N MET A 55 -3.19 -7.86 1.52
CA MET A 55 -4.64 -7.58 1.46
C MET A 55 -5.43 -8.82 1.01
N GLY A 56 -4.89 -9.64 0.10
CA GLY A 56 -5.47 -10.91 -0.31
C GLY A 56 -5.57 -11.89 0.86
N GLU A 57 -4.46 -12.11 1.57
CA GLU A 57 -4.41 -12.95 2.77
C GLU A 57 -5.38 -12.47 3.86
N LEU A 58 -5.45 -11.15 4.09
CA LEU A 58 -6.41 -10.57 5.01
C LEU A 58 -7.85 -10.85 4.56
N SER A 59 -8.14 -10.71 3.28
CA SER A 59 -9.49 -10.95 2.75
C SER A 59 -9.90 -12.41 2.88
N GLU A 60 -8.99 -13.36 2.66
CA GLU A 60 -9.21 -14.78 2.89
C GLU A 60 -9.50 -15.07 4.38
N SER A 61 -8.81 -14.37 5.29
CA SER A 61 -9.01 -14.52 6.73
C SER A 61 -10.39 -14.10 7.24
N PHE A 62 -11.18 -13.38 6.43
CA PHE A 62 -12.55 -12.99 6.78
C PHE A 62 -13.54 -14.15 6.77
N TYR A 63 -13.13 -15.31 6.25
CA TYR A 63 -13.91 -16.52 6.24
C TYR A 63 -13.26 -17.57 7.15
N ASP A 64 -14.07 -18.41 7.78
CA ASP A 64 -13.56 -19.56 8.53
C ASP A 64 -13.30 -20.78 7.63
N SER A 65 -12.88 -21.90 8.20
CA SER A 65 -12.57 -23.12 7.44
C SER A 65 -13.80 -23.76 6.80
N SER A 66 -15.02 -23.39 7.19
CA SER A 66 -16.26 -23.81 6.56
C SER A 66 -16.71 -22.88 5.42
N GLY A 67 -16.04 -21.74 5.25
CA GLY A 67 -16.39 -20.71 4.28
C GLY A 67 -17.42 -19.70 4.80
N GLU A 68 -17.81 -19.80 6.07
CA GLU A 68 -18.71 -18.84 6.71
C GLU A 68 -17.96 -17.54 7.01
N LYS A 69 -18.64 -16.41 6.78
CA LYS A 69 -18.06 -15.08 7.04
C LYS A 69 -17.96 -14.88 8.56
N ARG A 70 -16.80 -14.43 9.04
CA ARG A 70 -16.58 -14.07 10.44
C ARG A 70 -17.43 -12.87 10.86
N ASP A 71 -17.52 -12.66 12.18
CA ASP A 71 -18.23 -11.51 12.76
C ASP A 71 -17.70 -10.18 12.19
N GLU A 72 -18.62 -9.26 11.88
CA GLU A 72 -18.29 -8.00 11.24
C GLU A 72 -17.35 -7.14 12.12
N LYS A 73 -17.44 -7.24 13.46
CA LYS A 73 -16.55 -6.51 14.37
C LYS A 73 -15.12 -7.04 14.31
N ASP A 74 -14.96 -8.35 14.17
CA ASP A 74 -13.64 -8.97 14.04
C ASP A 74 -12.99 -8.58 12.71
N ILE A 75 -13.76 -8.62 11.62
CA ILE A 75 -13.30 -8.17 10.29
C ILE A 75 -12.90 -6.69 10.33
N GLN A 76 -13.72 -5.84 10.93
CA GLN A 76 -13.44 -4.41 11.08
C GLN A 76 -12.13 -4.18 11.85
N LYS A 77 -11.95 -4.86 12.98
CA LYS A 77 -10.72 -4.78 13.78
C LYS A 77 -9.50 -5.22 12.98
N ALA A 78 -9.61 -6.29 12.21
CA ALA A 78 -8.52 -6.80 11.38
C ALA A 78 -8.11 -5.80 10.28
N LYS A 79 -9.07 -5.10 9.65
CA LYS A 79 -8.79 -4.03 8.68
C LYS A 79 -8.06 -2.84 9.33
N GLU A 80 -8.51 -2.40 10.50
CA GLU A 80 -7.87 -1.31 11.25
C GLU A 80 -6.44 -1.67 11.65
N GLU A 81 -6.22 -2.87 12.17
CA GLU A 81 -4.89 -3.40 12.51
C GLU A 81 -4.00 -3.52 11.27
N PHE A 82 -4.55 -3.97 10.14
CA PHE A 82 -3.83 -4.02 8.88
C PHE A 82 -3.35 -2.64 8.43
N ILE A 83 -4.24 -1.65 8.40
CA ILE A 83 -3.86 -0.28 8.03
C ILE A 83 -2.76 0.22 8.97
N LYS A 84 -2.94 0.06 10.29
CA LYS A 84 -1.96 0.51 11.27
C LYS A 84 -0.58 -0.13 11.10
N THR A 85 -0.52 -1.42 10.74
CA THR A 85 0.73 -2.20 10.73
C THR A 85 1.40 -2.30 9.36
N ARG A 86 0.61 -2.25 8.27
CA ARG A 86 1.09 -2.46 6.91
C ARG A 86 1.01 -1.19 6.06
N VAL A 87 0.10 -0.28 6.36
CA VAL A 87 -0.16 0.92 5.55
C VAL A 87 0.27 2.16 6.31
N GLY A 88 1.52 2.58 6.10
CA GLY A 88 2.02 3.79 6.72
C GLY A 88 3.49 4.06 6.48
N LYS A 89 3.96 5.18 7.04
CA LYS A 89 5.34 5.63 6.92
C LYS A 89 6.33 4.54 7.34
N GLU A 90 6.15 3.97 8.54
CA GLU A 90 7.09 3.00 9.12
C GLU A 90 7.21 1.73 8.26
N ALA A 91 6.07 1.17 7.83
CA ALA A 91 6.04 -0.02 6.98
C ALA A 91 6.70 0.24 5.61
N PHE A 92 6.40 1.41 5.01
CA PHE A 92 7.00 1.80 3.74
C PHE A 92 8.50 2.05 3.87
N GLU A 93 8.96 2.73 4.92
CA GLU A 93 10.38 3.03 5.12
C GLU A 93 11.21 1.78 5.34
N LYS A 94 10.66 0.82 6.09
CA LYS A 94 11.27 -0.50 6.24
C LYS A 94 11.46 -1.17 4.87
N TYR A 95 10.39 -1.21 4.07
CA TYR A 95 10.45 -1.76 2.72
C TYR A 95 11.45 -1.01 1.83
N PHE A 96 11.41 0.32 1.84
CA PHE A 96 12.26 1.17 1.01
C PHE A 96 13.75 0.91 1.27
N ASN A 97 14.14 0.79 2.55
CA ASN A 97 15.53 0.54 2.92
C ASN A 97 16.01 -0.84 2.45
N THR A 98 15.21 -1.89 2.67
CA THR A 98 15.53 -3.24 2.18
C THR A 98 15.59 -3.28 0.65
N PHE A 99 14.65 -2.62 -0.03
CA PHE A 99 14.63 -2.58 -1.49
C PHE A 99 15.82 -1.79 -2.06
N LYS A 100 16.23 -0.70 -1.39
CA LYS A 100 17.44 0.06 -1.74
C LYS A 100 18.69 -0.83 -1.62
N GLU A 101 18.85 -1.58 -0.54
CA GLU A 101 19.97 -2.52 -0.37
C GLU A 101 20.02 -3.54 -1.51
N GLN A 102 18.89 -4.17 -1.82
CA GLN A 102 18.78 -5.12 -2.94
C GLN A 102 19.16 -4.51 -4.30
N LYS A 103 18.80 -3.24 -4.52
CA LYS A 103 19.14 -2.51 -5.74
C LYS A 103 20.62 -2.19 -5.84
N LEU A 104 21.24 -1.82 -4.73
CA LEU A 104 22.69 -1.58 -4.67
C LEU A 104 23.49 -2.88 -4.86
N ASP A 105 23.01 -4.00 -4.32
CA ASP A 105 23.64 -5.32 -4.46
C ASP A 105 23.71 -5.78 -5.92
N ILE A 106 22.73 -5.40 -6.75
CA ILE A 106 22.74 -5.68 -8.20
C ILE A 106 23.43 -4.59 -9.03
N GLY A 107 24.05 -3.59 -8.38
CA GLY A 107 24.81 -2.53 -9.02
C GLY A 107 23.98 -1.40 -9.65
N ASP A 108 22.73 -1.21 -9.22
CA ASP A 108 21.89 -0.11 -9.72
C ASP A 108 22.28 1.23 -9.07
N GLY A 109 23.24 1.93 -9.69
CA GLY A 109 23.78 3.20 -9.21
C GLY A 109 22.74 4.33 -9.07
N ALA A 110 21.55 4.21 -9.69
CA ALA A 110 20.46 5.17 -9.49
C ALA A 110 19.95 5.21 -8.04
N TRP A 111 20.28 4.19 -7.23
CA TRP A 111 19.85 4.04 -5.85
C TRP A 111 20.85 4.54 -4.81
N GLU A 112 22.09 4.87 -5.18
CA GLU A 112 23.16 5.23 -4.24
C GLU A 112 22.73 6.37 -3.29
N TYR A 113 22.19 7.44 -3.88
CA TYR A 113 21.70 8.62 -3.17
C TYR A 113 20.18 8.62 -2.97
N ALA A 114 19.50 7.50 -3.22
CA ALA A 114 18.05 7.42 -3.02
C ALA A 114 17.70 7.54 -1.53
N VAL A 115 16.71 8.36 -1.22
CA VAL A 115 16.19 8.59 0.13
C VAL A 115 14.68 8.40 0.15
N SER A 116 14.14 7.95 1.29
CA SER A 116 12.70 7.84 1.47
C SER A 116 12.03 9.21 1.29
N PRO A 117 10.82 9.27 0.69
CA PRO A 117 10.10 10.51 0.41
C PRO A 117 9.69 11.28 1.67
N TYR A 118 9.83 10.70 2.87
CA TYR A 118 9.51 11.34 4.15
C TYR A 118 10.67 12.12 4.78
N TRP A 119 11.88 12.06 4.23
CA TRP A 119 13.08 12.72 4.78
C TRP A 119 13.47 14.00 4.03
N LEU A 120 12.61 14.46 3.11
CA LEU A 120 12.83 15.65 2.27
C LEU A 120 11.74 16.68 2.53
#